data_AF-A0AAU4FZT0-F1
#
_entry.id   AF-A0AAU4FZT0-F1
#
_cell.length_a   1.000
_cell.length_b   1.000
_cell.length_c   1.000
_cell.angle_alpha   90.00
_cell.angle_beta   90.00
_cell.angle_gamma   90.00
#
_symmetry.space_group_name_H-M   'P 1'
#
loop_
_entity.id
_entity.type
_entity.pdbx_description
1 polymer ?
#
loop_
_entity_poly.entity_id
_entity_poly.type
_entity_poly.pdbx_seq_one_letter_code
_entity_poly.pdbx_strand_id
1 'polypeptide(L)' 'MTTPGRPVLLDWRAAIHFRRDAPCVLCGNPTPLRSHDGEAAHEVCAEAWNAAHPGKTRFVSDAQPRKRTSGGDHA' A
#
# COMPACT_ATOMS: atom_id res chain seq x y z
N MET A 1 27.64 -6.37 -2.61
CA MET A 1 27.02 -5.28 -3.40
C MET A 1 25.51 -5.44 -3.26
N THR A 2 24.87 -4.71 -2.34
CA THR A 2 23.41 -4.74 -2.21
C THR A 2 22.87 -3.86 -3.32
N THR A 3 22.39 -4.47 -4.40
CA THR A 3 21.60 -3.76 -5.41
C THR A 3 20.52 -2.98 -4.67
N PRO A 4 20.36 -1.65 -4.85
CA PRO A 4 19.16 -0.99 -4.38
C PRO A 4 18.00 -1.66 -5.13
N GLY A 5 17.27 -2.51 -4.42
CA GLY A 5 16.04 -3.09 -4.93
C GLY A 5 15.17 -1.92 -5.38
N ARG A 6 14.72 -1.97 -6.63
CA ARG A 6 13.80 -0.97 -7.16
C ARG A 6 12.66 -0.84 -6.12
N PRO A 7 12.35 0.36 -5.60
CA PRO A 7 11.35 0.49 -4.56
C PRO A 7 10.07 -0.18 -5.06
N VAL A 8 9.56 -1.12 -4.27
CA VAL A 8 8.28 -1.74 -4.56
C VAL A 8 7.26 -0.63 -4.48
N LEU A 9 6.77 -0.21 -5.64
CA LEU A 9 5.76 0.84 -5.72
C LEU A 9 4.49 0.33 -5.05
N LEU A 10 3.98 1.11 -4.10
CA LEU A 10 2.74 0.79 -3.43
C LEU A 10 1.57 1.03 -4.39
N ASP A 11 0.55 0.20 -4.33
CA ASP A 11 -0.70 0.40 -5.07
C ASP A 11 -1.85 0.49 -4.08
N TRP A 12 -2.17 1.72 -3.66
CA TRP A 12 -3.28 2.03 -2.77
C TRP A 12 -4.41 2.77 -3.51
N ARG A 13 -4.53 2.57 -4.83
CA ARG A 13 -5.52 3.26 -5.67
C ARG A 13 -6.95 2.77 -5.45
N ALA A 14 -7.13 1.60 -4.85
CA ALA A 14 -8.46 1.05 -4.58
C ALA A 14 -9.21 1.91 -3.56
N ALA A 15 -10.53 2.08 -3.77
CA ALA A 15 -11.40 2.90 -2.92
C ALA A 15 -11.36 2.49 -1.43
N ILE A 16 -11.01 1.24 -1.14
CA ILE A 16 -10.84 0.73 0.22
C ILE A 16 -9.76 1.46 1.02
N HIS A 17 -8.80 2.12 0.36
CA HIS A 17 -7.77 2.89 1.03
C HIS A 17 -8.19 4.33 1.36
N PHE A 18 -9.31 4.83 0.83
CA PHE A 18 -9.75 6.20 1.08
C PHE A 18 -10.70 6.27 2.29
N ARG A 19 -10.35 7.10 3.28
CA ARG A 19 -11.14 7.42 4.47
C ARG A 19 -11.11 8.94 4.71
N ARG A 20 -11.82 9.41 5.74
CA ARG A 20 -11.73 10.81 6.20
C ARG A 20 -10.26 11.16 6.51
N ASP A 21 -9.86 12.40 6.24
CA ASP A 21 -8.51 12.86 6.52
C ASP A 21 -8.08 12.59 7.96
N ALA A 22 -6.86 12.08 8.11
CA ALA A 22 -6.15 11.91 9.38
C ALA A 22 -4.68 12.28 9.19
N PRO A 23 -3.95 12.65 10.25
CA PRO A 23 -2.53 12.96 10.15
C PRO A 23 -1.75 11.73 9.70
N CYS A 24 -0.90 11.90 8.69
CA CYS A 24 0.03 10.87 8.23
C CYS A 24 0.96 10.45 9.39
N VAL A 25 1.04 9.16 9.68
CA VAL A 25 1.85 8.64 10.80
C VAL A 25 3.36 8.84 10.62
N LEU A 26 3.80 9.23 9.42
CA LEU A 26 5.21 9.44 9.07
C LEU A 26 5.60 10.91 9.01
N CYS A 27 4.74 11.78 8.47
CA CYS A 27 5.06 13.21 8.27
C CYS A 27 4.11 14.18 8.97
N GLY A 28 3.03 13.70 9.58
CA GLY A 28 2.03 14.49 10.31
C GLY A 28 1.01 15.22 9.43
N ASN A 29 1.27 15.43 8.14
CA ASN A 29 0.36 16.13 7.25
C ASN A 29 -0.93 15.32 6.98
N PRO A 30 -2.09 15.98 6.77
CA PRO A 30 -3.36 15.30 6.50
C PRO A 30 -3.28 14.38 5.26
N THR A 31 -3.93 13.23 5.35
CA THR A 31 -4.13 12.31 4.23
C THR A 31 -5.46 11.55 4.31
N PRO A 32 -6.18 11.41 3.19
CA PRO A 32 -7.33 10.51 3.11
C PRO A 32 -6.92 9.05 2.98
N LEU A 33 -5.66 8.79 2.63
CA LEU A 33 -5.17 7.47 2.25
C LEU A 33 -4.86 6.61 3.49
N ARG A 34 -5.05 5.30 3.35
CA ARG A 34 -4.81 4.29 4.38
C ARG A 34 -3.94 3.18 3.85
N SER A 35 -3.00 2.71 4.67
CA SER A 35 -2.32 1.45 4.43
C SER A 35 -3.31 0.28 4.46
N HIS A 36 -2.85 -0.89 4.05
CA HIS A 36 -3.63 -2.13 4.14
C HIS A 36 -4.14 -2.40 5.58
N ASP A 37 -3.32 -2.13 6.60
CA ASP A 37 -3.69 -2.21 8.03
C ASP A 37 -4.50 -1.02 8.55
N GLY A 38 -4.83 -0.04 7.71
CA GLY A 38 -5.65 1.11 8.09
C GLY A 38 -4.89 2.28 8.73
N GLU A 39 -3.55 2.29 8.69
CA GLU A 39 -2.76 3.44 9.15
C GLU A 39 -2.87 4.60 8.14
N ALA A 40 -3.04 5.84 8.63
CA ALA A 40 -3.03 7.02 7.76
C ALA A 40 -1.60 7.29 7.26
N ALA A 41 -1.36 7.11 5.96
CA ALA A 41 -0.06 7.36 5.36
C ALA A 41 -0.22 7.83 3.91
N HIS A 42 0.59 8.79 3.48
CA HIS A 42 0.78 9.04 2.06
C HIS A 42 1.53 7.85 1.45
N GLU A 43 1.18 7.49 0.21
CA GLU A 43 1.85 6.41 -0.54
C GLU A 43 3.36 6.67 -0.61
N VAL A 44 3.77 7.88 -1.00
CA VAL A 44 5.19 8.28 -1.07
C VAL A 44 5.91 8.22 0.28
N CYS A 45 5.25 8.58 1.38
CA CYS A 45 5.86 8.49 2.71
C CYS A 45 6.07 7.02 3.09
N ALA A 46 5.10 6.17 2.80
CA ALA A 46 5.18 4.74 3.06
C ALA A 46 6.26 4.05 2.20
N GLU A 47 6.39 4.42 0.93
CA GLU A 47 7.47 3.96 0.05
C GLU A 47 8.86 4.35 0.56
N ALA A 48 9.03 5.61 1.00
CA ALA A 48 10.28 6.07 1.60
C ALA A 48 10.60 5.30 2.89
N TRP A 49 9.59 5.01 3.71
CA TRP A 49 9.77 4.19 4.91
C TRP A 49 10.20 2.75 4.56
N ASN A 50 9.59 2.12 3.54
CA ASN A 50 9.95 0.78 3.09
C ASN A 50 11.39 0.72 2.55
N ALA A 51 11.82 1.74 1.82
CA ALA A 51 13.20 1.84 1.33
C ALA A 51 14.22 1.93 2.47
N ALA A 52 13.86 2.59 3.58
CA ALA A 52 14.71 2.69 4.78
C ALA A 52 14.64 1.44 5.68
N HIS A 53 13.62 0.59 5.54
CA HIS A 53 13.37 -0.57 6.40
C HIS A 53 13.17 -1.86 5.58
N PRO A 54 14.23 -2.35 4.91
CA PRO A 54 14.12 -3.56 4.10
C PRO A 54 13.67 -4.76 4.95
N GLY A 55 12.71 -5.53 4.43
CA GLY A 55 12.17 -6.74 5.08
C GLY A 55 11.01 -6.50 6.06
N LYS A 56 10.60 -5.24 6.30
CA LYS A 56 9.39 -4.97 7.08
C LYS A 56 8.14 -4.97 6.19
N THR A 57 7.02 -5.39 6.76
CA THR A 57 5.73 -5.53 6.07
C THR A 57 4.67 -4.54 6.54
N ARG A 58 5.07 -3.44 7.18
CA ARG A 58 4.14 -2.43 7.72
C ARG A 58 3.33 -1.74 6.61
N PHE A 59 3.97 -1.45 5.48
CA PHE A 59 3.31 -0.87 4.31
C PHE A 59 3.46 -1.82 3.13
N VAL A 60 2.35 -2.41 2.72
CA VAL A 60 2.29 -3.33 1.58
C VAL A 60 1.17 -2.88 0.65
N SER A 61 1.33 -3.16 -0.65
CA SER A 61 0.21 -3.12 -1.58
C SER A 61 -0.80 -4.20 -1.22
N ASP A 62 -2.04 -4.03 -1.67
CA ASP A 62 -3.02 -5.11 -1.52
C ASP A 62 -2.50 -6.36 -2.25
N ALA A 63 -2.63 -7.54 -1.62
CA ALA A 63 -2.29 -8.78 -2.28
C ALA A 63 -3.22 -8.91 -3.50
N GLN A 64 -2.66 -8.78 -4.71
CA GLN A 64 -3.44 -8.82 -5.95
C GLN A 64 -4.45 -9.97 -5.88
N PRO A 65 -5.76 -9.74 -6.09
CA PRO A 65 -6.75 -10.80 -6.01
C PRO A 65 -6.29 -11.92 -6.94
N ARG A 66 -6.04 -13.10 -6.36
CA ARG A 66 -5.63 -14.29 -7.10
C ARG A 66 -6.59 -14.42 -8.26
N LYS A 67 -6.07 -14.42 -9.51
CA LYS A 67 -6.90 -14.51 -10.72
C LYS A 67 -7.97 -15.58 -10.49
N ARG A 68 -9.23 -15.17 -10.41
CA ARG A 68 -10.34 -16.12 -10.43
C ARG A 68 -10.27 -16.79 -11.79
N THR A 69 -9.91 -18.07 -11.83
CA THR A 69 -10.25 -18.93 -12.95
C THR A 69 -11.79 -18.93 -13.02
N SER A 70 -12.36 -18.10 -13.90
CA SER A 70 -13.77 -18.19 -14.25
C SER A 70 -13.96 -19.46 -15.09
N GLY A 71 -14.23 -20.57 -14.40
CA GLY A 71 -15.03 -21.66 -14.96
C GLY A 71 -16.43 -21.54 -14.36
N GLY A 72 -17.46 -21.55 -15.21
CA GLY A 72 -18.85 -21.50 -14.75
C GLY A 72 -19.77 -20.92 -15.81
N ASP A 73 -20.31 -21.81 -16.63
CA ASP A 73 -21.27 -21.58 -17.69
C ASP A 73 -22.52 -20.84 -17.21
N HIS A 74 -23.01 -19.90 -18.02
CA HIS A 74 -24.37 -19.39 -17.92
C HIS A 74 -25.13 -19.86 -19.15
N ALA A 75 -26.07 -20.78 -18.89
CA ALA A 75 -27.03 -21.38 -19.81
C ALA A 75 -28.01 -20.35 -20.39
#